data_AF-A0A7V4ULQ1-F1
#
_entry.id   AF-A0A7V4ULQ1-F1
#
_cell.length_a   1.000
_cell.length_b   1.000
_cell.length_c   1.000
_cell.angle_alpha   90.00
_cell.angle_beta   90.00
_cell.angle_gamma   90.00
#
_symmetry.space_group_name_H-M   'P 1'
#
loop_
_entity.id
_entity.type
_entity.pdbx_description
1 polymer ?
#
loop_
_entity_poly.entity_id
_entity_poly.type
_entity_poly.pdbx_seq_one_letter_code
_entity_poly.pdbx_strand_id
1 'polypeptide(L)'
;MALYKIIFLGLTVAGPEEEIRLRQGLQKKFNLSPERAESLLQRVPIVVKKTESKEEVARYVRAFEEIGARVRVEEQHTGPMMTCPQCGFEQPEGEECIKCGIVISKIRQFEEMARAYEGQVREISTEERIPLPWESGEGLIGSFLKTTKEALFSPTPFFKKVAKGRGYGFPLLYGVITGIIGFGFSFLWQWFFLSQMIPAPIRSFFPYEFYFAFLLIGLPFGLAFSLLVGSAITHLCLMIVGGSKNGYEATFRAIS
;
A
#
# COMPACT_ATOMS: atom_id res chain seq x y z
N MET A 1 -20.34 -13.80 26.60
CA MET A 1 -21.07 -14.48 27.71
C MET A 1 -21.82 -13.41 28.49
N ALA A 2 -22.99 -13.72 29.05
CA ALA A 2 -23.78 -12.76 29.81
C ALA A 2 -23.47 -12.92 31.31
N LEU A 3 -23.02 -11.83 31.96
CA LEU A 3 -22.79 -11.79 33.39
C LEU A 3 -23.99 -11.12 34.06
N TYR A 4 -24.69 -11.84 34.92
CA TYR A 4 -25.82 -11.33 35.68
C TYR A 4 -25.34 -10.68 36.96
N LYS A 5 -25.80 -9.45 37.20
CA LYS A 5 -25.51 -8.67 38.40
C LYS A 5 -26.77 -8.59 39.26
N ILE A 6 -26.69 -9.17 40.45
CA ILE A 6 -27.80 -9.17 41.42
C ILE A 6 -27.64 -7.97 42.35
N ILE A 7 -28.57 -7.03 42.27
CA ILE A 7 -28.56 -5.76 43.02
C ILE A 7 -29.67 -5.79 44.06
N PHE A 8 -29.30 -5.62 45.32
CA PHE A 8 -30.23 -5.51 46.44
C PHE A 8 -30.72 -4.07 46.55
N LEU A 9 -32.04 -3.89 46.50
CA LEU A 9 -32.74 -2.60 46.53
C LEU A 9 -33.40 -2.29 47.89
N GLY A 10 -33.15 -3.12 48.91
CA GLY A 10 -33.73 -2.91 50.25
C GLY A 10 -35.07 -3.63 50.45
N LEU A 11 -35.92 -3.06 51.29
CA LEU A 11 -37.23 -3.61 51.69
C LEU A 11 -38.26 -3.52 50.55
N THR A 12 -39.09 -4.57 50.40
CA THR A 12 -40.20 -4.56 49.44
C THR A 12 -41.36 -3.68 49.90
N VAL A 13 -41.63 -3.66 51.21
CA VAL A 13 -42.67 -2.85 51.86
C VAL A 13 -42.03 -2.14 53.06
N ALA A 14 -42.28 -0.85 53.22
CA ALA A 14 -41.74 -0.06 54.32
C ALA A 14 -42.57 -0.30 55.59
N GLY A 15 -41.92 -0.78 56.65
CA GLY A 15 -42.54 -1.00 57.95
C GLY A 15 -41.49 -1.44 58.99
N PRO A 16 -41.63 -1.04 60.26
CA PRO A 16 -40.65 -1.37 61.30
C PRO A 16 -40.59 -2.88 61.60
N GLU A 17 -41.69 -3.61 61.41
CA GLU A 17 -41.74 -5.07 61.60
C GLU A 17 -41.05 -5.82 60.44
N GLU A 18 -41.25 -5.35 59.21
CA GLU A 18 -40.63 -5.87 58.00
C GLU A 18 -39.10 -5.69 58.00
N GLU A 19 -38.61 -4.58 58.55
CA GLU A 19 -37.18 -4.32 58.71
C GLU A 19 -36.51 -5.31 59.67
N ILE A 20 -37.16 -5.60 60.81
CA ILE A 20 -36.70 -6.60 61.77
C ILE A 20 -36.69 -8.00 61.13
N ARG A 21 -37.75 -8.35 60.40
CA ARG A 21 -37.87 -9.63 59.69
C ARG A 21 -36.80 -9.80 58.62
N LEU A 22 -36.53 -8.74 57.84
CA LEU A 22 -35.52 -8.77 56.80
C LEU A 22 -34.11 -8.92 57.40
N ARG A 23 -33.80 -8.18 58.48
CA ARG A 23 -32.50 -8.28 59.18
C ARG A 23 -32.26 -9.69 59.72
N GLN A 24 -33.28 -10.30 60.35
CA GLN A 24 -33.20 -11.68 60.84
C GLN A 24 -33.09 -12.70 59.69
N GLY A 25 -33.81 -12.48 58.58
CA GLY A 25 -33.75 -13.31 57.38
C GLY A 25 -32.38 -13.28 56.71
N LEU A 26 -31.75 -12.10 56.63
CA LEU A 26 -30.38 -11.93 56.12
C LEU A 26 -29.35 -12.68 56.96
N GLN A 27 -29.46 -12.64 58.29
CA GLN A 27 -28.56 -13.36 59.19
C GLN A 27 -28.72 -14.88 59.07
N LYS A 28 -29.97 -15.39 59.12
CA LYS A 28 -30.24 -16.84 59.11
C LYS A 28 -29.97 -17.50 57.77
N LYS A 29 -30.39 -16.85 56.66
CA LYS A 29 -30.39 -17.48 55.33
C LYS A 29 -29.08 -17.32 54.58
N PHE A 30 -28.34 -16.25 54.87
CA PHE A 30 -27.04 -15.97 54.25
C PHE A 30 -25.86 -16.06 55.23
N ASN A 31 -26.11 -16.51 56.48
CA ASN A 31 -25.12 -16.67 57.55
C ASN A 31 -24.27 -15.40 57.78
N LEU A 32 -24.93 -14.24 57.81
CA LEU A 32 -24.28 -12.93 57.96
C LEU A 32 -24.21 -12.52 59.43
N SER A 33 -23.12 -11.85 59.83
CA SER A 33 -23.03 -11.20 61.13
C SER A 33 -24.04 -10.05 61.23
N PRO A 34 -24.53 -9.71 62.44
CA PRO A 34 -25.53 -8.66 62.61
C PRO A 34 -25.08 -7.30 62.06
N GLU A 35 -23.80 -6.96 62.20
CA GLU A 35 -23.19 -5.72 61.68
C GLU A 35 -23.19 -5.71 60.15
N ARG A 36 -22.93 -6.87 59.52
CA ARG A 36 -22.88 -6.99 58.07
C ARG A 36 -24.27 -6.95 57.45
N ALA A 37 -25.28 -7.50 58.11
CA ALA A 37 -26.68 -7.39 57.69
C ALA A 37 -27.18 -5.94 57.75
N GLU A 38 -26.81 -5.20 58.80
CA GLU A 38 -27.15 -3.78 58.93
C GLU A 38 -26.43 -2.91 57.89
N SER A 39 -25.15 -3.17 57.65
CA SER A 39 -24.37 -2.48 56.62
C SER A 39 -24.96 -2.64 55.22
N LEU A 40 -25.59 -3.78 54.91
CA LEU A 40 -26.26 -4.01 53.63
C LEU A 40 -27.54 -3.18 53.49
N LEU A 41 -28.29 -2.96 54.57
CA LEU A 41 -29.50 -2.14 54.58
C LEU A 41 -29.19 -0.65 54.46
N GLN A 42 -28.09 -0.19 55.06
CA GLN A 42 -27.65 1.21 54.98
C GLN A 42 -27.07 1.60 53.62
N ARG A 43 -26.56 0.64 52.84
CA ARG A 43 -25.83 0.88 51.57
C ARG A 43 -26.65 0.54 50.33
N VAL A 44 -27.97 0.52 50.45
CA VAL A 44 -28.89 0.29 49.32
C VAL A 44 -28.80 1.46 48.33
N PRO A 45 -28.68 1.21 47.00
CA PRO A 45 -28.58 -0.10 46.33
C PRO A 45 -27.15 -0.68 46.33
N ILE A 46 -27.00 -1.98 46.65
CA ILE A 46 -25.69 -2.67 46.68
C ILE A 46 -25.67 -3.93 45.80
N VAL A 47 -24.52 -4.18 45.16
CA VAL A 47 -24.28 -5.39 44.36
C VAL A 47 -23.93 -6.54 45.28
N VAL A 48 -24.78 -7.56 45.33
CA VAL A 48 -24.57 -8.72 46.21
C VAL A 48 -23.67 -9.75 45.55
N LYS A 49 -23.96 -10.08 44.29
CA LYS A 49 -23.25 -11.13 43.56
C LYS A 49 -23.30 -10.88 42.06
N LYS A 50 -22.22 -11.26 41.37
CA LYS A 50 -22.16 -11.41 39.91
C LYS A 50 -21.99 -12.89 39.59
N THR A 51 -22.80 -13.43 38.68
CA THR A 51 -22.73 -14.85 38.25
C THR A 51 -23.15 -14.99 36.78
N GLU A 52 -22.68 -16.05 36.13
CA GLU A 52 -22.97 -16.36 34.72
C GLU A 52 -24.12 -17.39 34.58
N SER A 53 -24.50 -18.08 35.67
CA SER A 53 -25.59 -19.07 35.67
C SER A 53 -26.94 -18.42 35.96
N LYS A 54 -27.91 -18.61 35.05
CA LYS A 54 -29.29 -18.17 35.22
C LYS A 54 -30.00 -18.88 36.38
N GLU A 55 -29.67 -20.15 36.61
CA GLU A 55 -30.24 -20.98 37.68
C GLU A 55 -29.81 -20.45 39.06
N GLU A 56 -28.55 -20.05 39.19
CA GLU A 56 -28.04 -19.47 40.42
C GLU A 56 -28.70 -18.11 40.71
N VAL A 57 -28.88 -17.26 39.69
CA VAL A 57 -29.61 -15.98 39.84
C VAL A 57 -31.03 -16.21 40.36
N ALA A 58 -31.78 -17.15 39.77
CA ALA A 58 -33.14 -17.47 40.20
C ALA A 58 -33.20 -17.93 41.65
N ARG A 59 -32.21 -18.73 42.11
CA ARG A 59 -32.09 -19.16 43.51
C ARG A 59 -31.89 -17.99 44.46
N TYR A 60 -31.01 -17.04 44.11
CA TYR A 60 -30.78 -15.85 44.93
C TYR A 60 -31.99 -14.92 44.96
N VAL A 61 -32.64 -14.68 43.81
CA VAL A 61 -33.85 -13.84 43.75
C VAL A 61 -34.95 -14.40 44.66
N ARG A 62 -35.26 -15.69 44.56
CA ARG A 62 -36.23 -16.36 45.46
C ARG A 62 -35.80 -16.25 46.93
N ALA A 63 -34.51 -16.45 47.22
CA ALA A 63 -34.01 -16.40 48.57
C ALA A 63 -34.20 -15.01 49.22
N PHE A 64 -34.02 -13.94 48.45
CA PHE A 64 -34.21 -12.55 48.89
C PHE A 64 -35.69 -12.14 48.95
N GLU A 65 -36.52 -12.57 48.00
CA GLU A 65 -37.97 -12.26 48.01
C GLU A 65 -38.68 -12.90 49.21
N GLU A 66 -38.34 -14.15 49.56
CA GLU A 66 -38.90 -14.85 50.73
C GLU A 66 -38.64 -14.11 52.05
N ILE A 67 -37.50 -13.42 52.17
CA ILE A 67 -37.16 -12.63 53.36
C ILE A 67 -37.69 -11.19 53.29
N GLY A 68 -38.46 -10.84 52.26
CA GLY A 68 -39.10 -9.53 52.10
C GLY A 68 -38.22 -8.46 51.47
N ALA A 69 -37.15 -8.85 50.77
CA ALA A 69 -36.27 -7.91 50.06
C ALA A 69 -36.63 -7.75 48.59
N ARG A 70 -36.39 -6.54 48.08
CA ARG A 70 -36.49 -6.20 46.67
C ARG A 70 -35.14 -6.37 45.99
N VAL A 71 -35.12 -7.10 44.89
CA VAL A 71 -33.90 -7.35 44.10
C VAL A 71 -34.12 -6.93 42.66
N ARG A 72 -33.09 -6.35 42.04
CA ARG A 72 -33.04 -6.06 40.61
C ARG A 72 -31.90 -6.84 39.98
N VAL A 73 -32.18 -7.52 38.88
CA VAL A 73 -31.17 -8.24 38.09
C VAL A 73 -30.86 -7.41 36.86
N GLU A 74 -29.58 -7.10 36.64
CA GLU A 74 -29.09 -6.46 35.42
C GLU A 74 -28.24 -7.47 34.64
N GLU A 75 -28.46 -7.58 33.33
CA GLU A 75 -27.65 -8.38 32.42
C GLU A 75 -26.55 -7.50 31.83
N GLN A 76 -25.28 -7.84 32.10
CA GLN A 76 -24.13 -7.15 31.57
C GLN A 76 -23.42 -8.05 30.56
N HIS A 77 -23.29 -7.62 29.31
CA HIS A 77 -22.56 -8.36 28.30
C HIS A 77 -21.05 -8.23 28.57
N THR A 78 -20.35 -9.35 28.80
CA THR A 78 -18.89 -9.38 29.04
C THR A 78 -18.10 -9.86 27.83
N GLY A 79 -18.66 -9.73 26.62
CA GLY A 79 -17.98 -10.07 25.38
C GLY A 79 -16.85 -9.08 25.04
N PRO A 80 -15.90 -9.48 24.16
CA PRO A 80 -14.93 -8.55 23.59
C PRO A 80 -15.65 -7.37 22.94
N MET A 81 -15.18 -6.16 23.23
CA MET A 81 -15.66 -4.93 22.60
C MET A 81 -14.86 -4.69 21.32
N MET A 82 -15.53 -4.16 20.30
CA MET A 82 -14.93 -3.75 19.04
C MET A 82 -15.39 -2.35 18.66
N THR A 83 -14.56 -1.67 17.88
CA THR A 83 -14.91 -0.38 17.28
C THR A 83 -15.29 -0.58 15.81
N CYS A 84 -16.43 -0.04 15.41
CA CYS A 84 -16.85 -0.07 14.01
C CYS A 84 -15.87 0.75 13.15
N PRO A 85 -15.25 0.18 12.09
CA PRO A 85 -14.28 0.89 11.25
C PRO A 85 -14.91 2.03 10.44
N GLN A 86 -16.22 1.98 10.15
CA GLN A 86 -16.87 3.01 9.34
C GLN A 86 -17.29 4.24 10.15
N CYS A 87 -17.83 4.05 11.36
CA CYS A 87 -18.43 5.14 12.13
C CYS A 87 -17.80 5.39 13.50
N GLY A 88 -16.82 4.59 13.90
CA GLY A 88 -16.09 4.73 15.17
C GLY A 88 -16.88 4.36 16.42
N PHE A 89 -18.06 3.75 16.30
CA PHE A 89 -18.87 3.36 17.45
C PHE A 89 -18.29 2.13 18.17
N GLU A 90 -18.18 2.22 19.49
CA GLU A 90 -17.79 1.10 20.35
C GLU A 90 -19.01 0.22 20.65
N GLN A 91 -18.92 -1.06 20.32
CA GLN A 91 -19.98 -2.04 20.49
C GLN A 91 -19.42 -3.41 20.86
N PRO A 92 -20.24 -4.33 21.39
CA PRO A 92 -19.85 -5.74 21.49
C PRO A 92 -19.49 -6.32 20.12
N GLU A 93 -18.62 -7.33 20.09
CA GLU A 93 -18.27 -8.03 18.86
C GLU A 93 -19.52 -8.66 18.18
N GLY A 94 -19.70 -8.37 16.89
CA GLY A 94 -20.84 -8.82 16.11
C GLY A 94 -20.63 -8.64 14.60
N GLU A 95 -21.45 -9.31 13.78
CA GLU A 95 -21.34 -9.23 12.32
C GLU A 95 -21.74 -7.86 11.76
N GLU A 96 -22.63 -7.15 12.45
CA GLU A 96 -23.17 -5.87 12.02
C GLU A 96 -22.96 -4.76 13.06
N CYS A 97 -22.83 -3.52 12.59
CA CYS A 97 -22.79 -2.37 13.47
C CYS A 97 -24.18 -2.01 13.98
N ILE A 98 -24.35 -1.95 15.31
CA ILE A 98 -25.61 -1.61 15.97
C ILE A 98 -26.03 -0.16 15.66
N LYS A 99 -25.05 0.72 15.38
CA LYS A 99 -25.29 2.15 15.11
C LYS A 99 -25.53 2.44 13.62
N CYS A 100 -24.67 1.97 12.72
CA CYS A 100 -24.74 2.31 11.29
C CYS A 100 -25.23 1.17 10.39
N GLY A 101 -25.47 -0.04 10.93
CA GLY A 101 -26.02 -1.17 10.19
C GLY A 101 -25.06 -1.83 9.19
N ILE A 102 -23.77 -1.49 9.20
CA ILE A 102 -22.82 -2.06 8.24
C ILE A 102 -22.35 -3.44 8.68
N VAL A 103 -22.18 -4.34 7.71
CA VAL A 103 -21.55 -5.66 7.89
C VAL A 103 -20.04 -5.49 8.06
N ILE A 104 -19.53 -5.71 9.28
CA ILE A 104 -18.15 -5.39 9.66
C ILE A 104 -17.14 -6.35 9.02
N SER A 105 -17.50 -7.63 8.88
CA SER A 105 -16.66 -8.64 8.20
C SER A 105 -16.34 -8.22 6.76
N LYS A 106 -17.34 -7.67 6.06
CA LYS A 106 -17.21 -7.20 4.68
C LYS A 106 -16.31 -5.99 4.57
N ILE A 107 -16.41 -5.02 5.50
CA ILE A 107 -15.48 -3.87 5.51
C ILE A 107 -14.04 -4.33 5.71
N ARG A 108 -13.77 -5.19 6.69
CA ARG A 108 -12.39 -5.64 6.98
C ARG A 108 -11.75 -6.31 5.77
N GLN A 109 -12.52 -7.14 5.05
CA GLN A 109 -12.06 -7.74 3.79
C GLN A 109 -11.71 -6.68 2.74
N PHE A 110 -12.55 -5.65 2.58
CA PHE A 110 -12.26 -4.56 1.66
C PHE A 110 -11.03 -3.73 2.08
N GLU A 111 -10.83 -3.49 3.38
CA GLU A 111 -9.64 -2.79 3.89
C GLU A 111 -8.35 -3.59 3.70
N GLU A 112 -8.40 -4.91 3.89
CA GLU A 112 -7.28 -5.81 3.61
C GLU A 112 -6.94 -5.84 2.12
N MET A 113 -7.97 -5.95 1.27
CA MET A 113 -7.81 -5.84 -0.18
C MET A 113 -7.23 -4.49 -0.57
N ALA A 114 -7.74 -3.37 -0.03
CA ALA A 114 -7.24 -2.04 -0.30
C ALA A 114 -5.76 -1.91 0.07
N ARG A 115 -5.34 -2.41 1.24
CA ARG A 115 -3.94 -2.44 1.65
C ARG A 115 -3.05 -3.29 0.74
N ALA A 116 -3.55 -4.44 0.30
CA ALA A 116 -2.83 -5.29 -0.66
C ALA A 116 -2.64 -4.57 -2.01
N TYR A 117 -3.68 -3.92 -2.51
CA TYR A 117 -3.61 -3.08 -3.72
C TYR A 117 -2.68 -1.88 -3.54
N GLU A 118 -2.73 -1.18 -2.40
CA GLU A 118 -1.81 -0.06 -2.10
C GLU A 118 -0.34 -0.52 -2.11
N GLY A 119 -0.05 -1.69 -1.54
CA GLY A 119 1.28 -2.31 -1.59
C GLY A 119 1.74 -2.57 -3.03
N GLN A 120 0.88 -3.19 -3.84
CA GLN A 120 1.16 -3.44 -5.26
C GLN A 120 1.34 -2.14 -6.05
N VAL A 121 0.50 -1.13 -5.84
CA VAL A 121 0.60 0.18 -6.49
C VAL A 121 1.92 0.88 -6.15
N ARG A 122 2.33 0.82 -4.88
CA ARG A 122 3.61 1.38 -4.43
C ARG A 122 4.80 0.68 -5.09
N GLU A 123 4.77 -0.65 -5.19
CA GLU A 123 5.83 -1.44 -5.83
C GLU A 123 5.94 -1.12 -7.33
N ILE A 124 4.82 -1.08 -8.05
CA ILE A 124 4.77 -0.71 -9.48
C ILE A 124 5.32 0.71 -9.69
N SER A 125 4.93 1.67 -8.83
CA SER A 125 5.42 3.05 -8.90
C SER A 125 6.92 3.20 -8.61
N THR A 126 7.51 2.22 -7.92
CA THR A 126 8.94 2.20 -7.61
C THR A 126 9.74 1.58 -8.75
N GLU A 127 9.27 0.45 -9.30
CA GLU A 127 9.84 -0.18 -10.50
C GLU A 127 9.79 0.76 -11.73
N GLU A 128 8.71 1.53 -11.88
CA GLU A 128 8.57 2.55 -12.93
C GLU A 128 9.48 3.77 -12.72
N ARG A 129 9.94 4.01 -11.49
CA ARG A 129 10.88 5.10 -11.15
C ARG A 129 12.34 4.74 -11.30
N ILE A 130 12.72 3.46 -11.46
CA ILE A 130 14.14 3.10 -11.60
C ILE A 130 14.64 3.65 -12.93
N PRO A 131 15.50 4.69 -12.94
CA PRO A 131 16.01 5.25 -14.18
C PRO A 131 16.89 4.21 -14.88
N LEU A 132 16.92 4.24 -16.21
CA LEU A 132 17.89 3.46 -16.97
C LEU A 132 19.31 3.79 -16.48
N PRO A 133 20.27 2.85 -16.53
CA PRO A 133 21.62 3.14 -16.07
C PRO A 133 22.20 4.42 -16.68
N TRP A 134 22.03 4.65 -17.98
CA TRP A 134 22.44 5.91 -18.63
C TRP A 134 21.72 7.16 -18.12
N GLU A 135 20.47 7.03 -17.66
CA GLU A 135 19.65 8.14 -17.15
C GLU A 135 19.80 8.35 -15.63
N SER A 136 20.53 7.48 -14.92
CA SER A 136 20.68 7.57 -13.47
C SER A 136 21.62 8.71 -13.02
N GLY A 137 22.47 9.20 -13.92
CA GLY A 137 23.49 10.21 -13.60
C GLY A 137 24.71 9.67 -12.84
N GLU A 138 24.77 8.36 -12.58
CA GLU A 138 25.91 7.72 -11.91
C GLU A 138 26.98 7.33 -12.93
N GLY A 139 28.19 7.90 -12.86
CA GLY A 139 29.38 7.46 -13.60
C GLY A 139 29.20 7.20 -15.12
N LEU A 140 29.58 8.18 -15.96
CA LEU A 140 29.36 8.15 -17.42
C LEU A 140 29.73 6.83 -18.12
N ILE A 141 30.94 6.31 -17.89
CA ILE A 141 31.44 5.12 -18.59
C ILE A 141 30.73 3.84 -18.13
N GLY A 142 30.54 3.67 -16.81
CA GLY A 142 29.90 2.48 -16.26
C GLY A 142 28.45 2.37 -16.71
N SER A 143 27.73 3.49 -16.68
CA SER A 143 26.34 3.58 -17.10
C SER A 143 26.16 3.43 -18.60
N PHE A 144 27.10 3.96 -19.41
CA PHE A 144 27.14 3.69 -20.85
C PHE A 144 27.28 2.19 -21.13
N LEU A 145 28.31 1.55 -20.59
CA LEU A 145 28.59 0.13 -20.83
C LEU A 145 27.45 -0.77 -20.36
N LYS A 146 26.84 -0.45 -19.22
CA LYS A 146 25.69 -1.20 -18.69
C LYS A 146 24.47 -1.05 -19.59
N THR A 147 24.16 0.17 -20.04
CA THR A 147 23.05 0.43 -20.97
C THR A 147 23.26 -0.29 -22.30
N THR A 148 24.46 -0.20 -22.87
CA THR A 148 24.83 -0.91 -24.11
C THR A 148 24.73 -2.42 -23.94
N LYS A 149 25.20 -2.97 -22.81
CA LYS A 149 25.06 -4.39 -22.50
C LYS A 149 23.60 -4.81 -22.40
N GLU A 150 22.76 -4.05 -21.70
CA GLU A 150 21.33 -4.35 -21.56
C GLU A 150 20.59 -4.24 -22.90
N ALA A 151 20.89 -3.24 -23.72
CA ALA A 151 20.31 -3.08 -25.05
C ALA A 151 20.66 -4.25 -25.99
N LEU A 152 21.92 -4.70 -25.97
CA LEU A 152 22.41 -5.77 -26.86
C LEU A 152 22.01 -7.17 -26.38
N PHE A 153 22.10 -7.45 -25.09
CA PHE A 153 21.95 -8.80 -24.54
C PHE A 153 20.64 -9.02 -23.78
N SER A 154 19.84 -7.96 -23.55
CA SER A 154 18.54 -8.04 -22.88
C SER A 154 17.51 -7.10 -23.53
N PRO A 155 17.29 -7.19 -24.86
CA PRO A 155 16.55 -6.19 -25.61
C PRO A 155 15.09 -6.06 -25.19
N THR A 156 14.36 -7.17 -25.03
CA THR A 156 12.93 -7.13 -24.66
C THR A 156 12.65 -6.40 -23.34
N PRO A 157 13.30 -6.75 -22.20
CA PRO A 157 13.10 -6.01 -20.96
C PRO A 157 13.64 -4.58 -21.04
N PHE A 158 14.74 -4.34 -21.75
CA PHE A 158 15.32 -3.01 -21.94
C PHE A 158 14.35 -2.07 -22.66
N PHE A 159 13.90 -2.41 -23.87
CA PHE A 159 13.02 -1.55 -24.65
C PHE A 159 11.64 -1.36 -24.01
N LYS A 160 11.17 -2.34 -23.22
CA LYS A 160 9.94 -2.18 -22.40
C LYS A 160 10.10 -1.11 -21.32
N LYS A 161 11.30 -0.95 -20.75
CA LYS A 161 11.63 0.13 -19.79
C LYS A 161 11.80 1.46 -20.51
N VAL A 162 12.55 1.47 -21.61
CA VAL A 162 12.80 2.68 -22.44
C VAL A 162 11.49 3.34 -22.90
N ALA A 163 10.52 2.54 -23.36
CA ALA A 163 9.22 3.01 -23.85
C ALA A 163 8.33 3.67 -22.78
N LYS A 164 8.62 3.45 -21.49
CA LYS A 164 7.89 4.06 -20.36
C LYS A 164 8.58 5.31 -19.80
N GLY A 165 9.85 5.53 -20.16
CA GLY A 165 10.60 6.69 -19.71
C GLY A 165 10.11 8.00 -20.34
N ARG A 166 10.67 9.12 -19.88
CA ARG A 166 10.29 10.47 -20.33
C ARG A 166 11.50 11.31 -20.71
N GLY A 167 11.28 12.27 -21.60
CA GLY A 167 12.28 13.19 -22.11
C GLY A 167 13.05 12.66 -23.31
N TYR A 168 13.56 13.59 -24.10
CA TYR A 168 14.34 13.35 -25.32
C TYR A 168 15.85 13.45 -25.09
N GLY A 169 16.28 14.18 -24.05
CA GLY A 169 17.68 14.58 -23.88
C GLY A 169 18.66 13.43 -23.64
N PHE A 170 18.41 12.60 -22.62
CA PHE A 170 19.31 11.48 -22.30
C PHE A 170 19.40 10.42 -23.42
N PRO A 171 18.28 9.98 -24.02
CA PRO A 171 18.31 9.07 -25.17
C PRO A 171 19.04 9.67 -26.39
N LEU A 172 18.78 10.94 -26.71
CA LEU A 172 19.49 11.63 -27.79
C LEU A 172 21.00 11.64 -27.55
N LEU A 173 21.44 11.95 -26.33
CA LEU A 173 22.85 11.95 -25.98
C LEU A 173 23.47 10.55 -26.10
N TYR A 174 22.76 9.52 -25.64
CA TYR A 174 23.19 8.12 -25.78
C TYR A 174 23.36 7.72 -27.25
N GLY A 175 22.35 8.00 -28.08
CA GLY A 175 22.36 7.69 -29.51
C GLY A 175 23.45 8.43 -30.27
N VAL A 176 23.67 9.71 -29.96
CA VAL A 176 24.76 10.50 -30.56
C VAL A 176 26.13 9.93 -30.18
N ILE A 177 26.37 9.62 -28.91
CA ILE A 177 27.65 9.03 -28.46
C ILE A 177 27.87 7.67 -29.12
N THR A 178 26.86 6.80 -29.10
CA THR A 178 26.93 5.48 -29.73
C THR A 178 27.16 5.60 -31.23
N GLY A 179 26.51 6.55 -31.89
CA GLY A 179 26.68 6.85 -33.32
C GLY A 179 28.08 7.35 -33.66
N ILE A 180 28.68 8.22 -32.84
CA ILE A 180 30.06 8.70 -33.03
C ILE A 180 31.05 7.53 -32.88
N ILE A 181 30.88 6.68 -31.86
CA ILE A 181 31.72 5.49 -31.66
C ILE A 181 31.60 4.55 -32.87
N GLY A 182 30.37 4.27 -33.32
CA GLY A 182 30.11 3.44 -34.49
C GLY A 182 30.73 4.00 -35.76
N PHE A 183 30.56 5.30 -36.01
CA PHE A 183 31.15 5.98 -37.16
C PHE A 183 32.68 5.92 -37.13
N GLY A 184 33.30 6.14 -35.96
CA GLY A 184 34.75 6.02 -35.77
C GLY A 184 35.25 4.61 -36.08
N PHE A 185 34.54 3.58 -35.62
CA PHE A 185 34.87 2.18 -35.94
C PHE A 185 34.71 1.88 -37.43
N SER A 186 33.62 2.35 -38.07
CA SER A 186 33.41 2.22 -39.52
C SER A 186 34.52 2.91 -40.32
N PHE A 187 34.94 4.11 -39.91
CA PHE A 187 36.02 4.85 -40.57
C PHE A 187 37.36 4.12 -40.46
N LEU A 188 37.68 3.58 -39.28
CA LEU A 188 38.88 2.76 -39.06
C LEU A 188 38.84 1.49 -39.93
N TRP A 189 37.69 0.84 -40.03
CA TRP A 189 37.49 -0.34 -40.86
C TRP A 189 37.69 -0.02 -42.36
N GLN A 190 37.07 1.07 -42.84
CA GLN A 190 37.24 1.54 -44.21
C GLN A 190 38.70 1.87 -44.52
N TRP A 191 39.41 2.54 -43.60
CA TRP A 191 40.82 2.83 -43.75
C TRP A 191 41.66 1.55 -43.91
N PHE A 192 41.44 0.54 -43.06
CA PHE A 192 42.20 -0.71 -43.12
C PHE A 192 42.06 -1.43 -44.47
N PHE A 193 40.83 -1.53 -45.00
CA PHE A 193 40.56 -2.30 -46.23
C PHE A 193 40.72 -1.50 -47.54
N LEU A 194 40.38 -0.22 -47.55
CA LEU A 194 40.31 0.58 -48.80
C LEU A 194 41.53 1.47 -49.01
N SER A 195 42.32 1.78 -47.97
CA SER A 195 43.49 2.67 -48.12
C SER A 195 44.53 2.14 -49.12
N GLN A 196 44.65 0.81 -49.22
CA GLN A 196 45.56 0.14 -50.17
C GLN A 196 45.04 0.13 -51.62
N MET A 197 43.74 0.39 -51.83
CA MET A 197 43.11 0.35 -53.16
C MET A 197 42.99 1.72 -53.83
N ILE A 198 43.27 2.82 -53.12
CA ILE A 198 43.15 4.18 -53.64
C ILE A 198 44.51 4.67 -54.17
N PRO A 199 44.63 5.01 -55.48
CA PRO A 199 45.85 5.56 -56.05
C PRO A 199 46.30 6.86 -55.37
N ALA A 200 47.61 7.02 -55.19
CA ALA A 200 48.24 8.17 -54.52
C ALA A 200 47.78 9.57 -55.00
N PRO A 201 47.52 9.84 -56.30
CA PRO A 201 47.13 11.19 -56.74
C PRO A 201 45.76 11.63 -56.21
N ILE A 202 44.82 10.70 -55.98
CA ILE A 202 43.46 11.02 -55.49
C ILE A 202 43.49 11.43 -54.01
N ARG A 203 44.46 10.88 -53.24
CA ARG A 203 44.62 11.13 -51.80
C ARG A 203 45.03 12.58 -51.49
N SER A 204 45.69 13.26 -52.43
CA SER A 204 46.19 14.63 -52.27
C SER A 204 45.18 15.73 -52.64
N PHE A 205 44.04 15.38 -53.25
CA PHE A 205 43.01 16.36 -53.66
C PHE A 205 42.11 16.83 -52.51
N PHE A 206 42.01 16.06 -51.43
CA PHE A 206 41.20 16.41 -50.27
C PHE A 206 42.09 16.91 -49.13
N PRO A 207 42.06 18.22 -48.79
CA PRO A 207 42.72 18.69 -47.58
C PRO A 207 42.01 18.08 -46.38
N TYR A 208 42.64 17.05 -45.81
CA TYR A 208 42.14 16.24 -44.70
C TYR A 208 41.76 17.10 -43.48
N GLU A 209 42.44 18.22 -43.26
CA GLU A 209 42.20 19.11 -42.12
C GLU A 209 40.78 19.71 -42.11
N PHE A 210 40.31 20.21 -43.25
CA PHE A 210 38.95 20.76 -43.35
C PHE A 210 37.89 19.67 -43.24
N TYR A 211 38.17 18.48 -43.79
CA TYR A 211 37.29 17.32 -43.67
C TYR A 211 37.15 16.86 -42.21
N PHE A 212 38.25 16.71 -41.48
CA PHE A 212 38.23 16.31 -40.07
C PHE A 212 37.58 17.37 -39.16
N ALA A 213 37.82 18.66 -39.43
CA ALA A 213 37.16 19.74 -38.70
C ALA A 213 35.64 19.76 -38.94
N PHE A 214 35.22 19.62 -40.21
CA PHE A 214 33.80 19.52 -40.56
C PHE A 214 33.15 18.27 -39.94
N LEU A 215 33.87 17.15 -39.90
CA LEU A 215 33.37 15.91 -39.32
C LEU A 215 33.25 16.00 -37.80
N LEU A 216 34.25 16.57 -37.11
CA LEU A 216 34.23 16.72 -35.66
C LEU A 216 33.06 17.60 -35.19
N ILE A 217 32.82 18.71 -35.88
CA ILE A 217 31.77 19.68 -35.52
C ILE A 217 30.42 19.23 -36.07
N GLY A 218 30.35 18.79 -37.32
CA GLY A 218 29.10 18.48 -38.01
C GLY A 218 28.50 17.13 -37.65
N LEU A 219 29.32 16.12 -37.32
CA LEU A 219 28.84 14.76 -37.06
C LEU A 219 27.86 14.67 -35.90
N PRO A 220 28.09 15.28 -34.71
CA PRO A 220 27.12 15.22 -33.61
C PRO A 220 25.76 15.80 -33.98
N PHE A 221 25.73 16.93 -34.71
CA PHE A 221 24.47 17.54 -35.16
C PHE A 221 23.79 16.72 -36.26
N GLY A 222 24.58 16.17 -37.19
CA GLY A 222 24.07 15.29 -38.24
C GLY A 222 23.44 14.01 -37.68
N LEU A 223 24.06 13.40 -36.68
CA LEU A 223 23.52 12.24 -35.95
C LEU A 223 22.28 12.60 -35.15
N ALA A 224 22.28 13.73 -34.45
CA ALA A 224 21.09 14.18 -33.73
C ALA A 224 19.90 14.40 -34.68
N PHE A 225 20.15 15.06 -35.81
CA PHE A 225 19.14 15.28 -36.83
C PHE A 225 18.65 13.97 -37.47
N SER A 226 19.56 13.04 -37.78
CA SER A 226 19.18 11.75 -38.37
C SER A 226 18.37 10.89 -37.41
N LEU A 227 18.67 10.91 -36.10
CA LEU A 227 17.87 10.22 -35.09
C LEU A 227 16.47 10.82 -34.98
N LEU A 228 16.33 12.14 -35.02
CA LEU A 228 15.02 12.81 -35.01
C LEU A 228 14.21 12.44 -36.26
N VAL A 229 14.78 12.58 -37.45
CA VAL A 229 14.10 12.28 -38.71
C VAL A 229 13.79 10.78 -38.83
N GLY A 230 14.76 9.92 -38.52
CA GLY A 230 14.59 8.46 -38.53
C GLY A 230 13.51 7.99 -37.55
N SER A 231 13.43 8.62 -36.39
CA SER A 231 12.34 8.38 -35.44
C SER A 231 10.99 8.83 -35.98
N ALA A 232 10.92 9.98 -36.65
CA ALA A 232 9.67 10.49 -37.22
C ALA A 232 9.15 9.58 -38.35
N ILE A 233 10.05 9.15 -39.23
CA ILE A 233 9.73 8.19 -40.29
C ILE A 233 9.24 6.87 -39.69
N THR A 234 9.97 6.32 -38.71
CA THR A 234 9.60 5.06 -38.06
C THR A 234 8.26 5.19 -37.33
N HIS A 235 8.01 6.31 -36.66
CA HIS A 235 6.74 6.57 -35.99
C HIS A 235 5.59 6.64 -36.97
N LEU A 236 5.76 7.31 -38.12
CA LEU A 236 4.77 7.36 -39.18
C LEU A 236 4.46 5.94 -39.69
N CYS A 237 5.48 5.11 -39.91
CA CYS A 237 5.28 3.70 -40.26
C CYS A 237 4.50 2.94 -39.18
N LEU A 238 4.81 3.16 -37.90
CA LEU A 238 4.09 2.55 -36.77
C LEU A 238 2.63 3.03 -36.67
N MET A 239 2.34 4.28 -37.04
CA MET A 239 0.97 4.79 -37.12
C MET A 239 0.18 4.09 -38.22
N ILE A 240 0.79 3.89 -39.39
CA ILE A 240 0.14 3.23 -40.54
C ILE A 240 -0.25 1.79 -40.19
N VAL A 241 0.62 1.05 -39.49
CA VAL A 241 0.34 -0.35 -39.08
C VAL A 241 -0.42 -0.48 -37.76
N GLY A 242 -0.80 0.65 -37.12
CA GLY A 242 -1.50 0.65 -35.83
C GLY A 242 -0.65 0.22 -34.62
N GLY A 243 0.68 0.19 -34.76
CA GLY A 243 1.62 -0.14 -33.69
C GLY A 243 1.94 1.01 -32.74
N SER A 244 1.60 2.25 -33.10
CA SER A 244 1.85 3.44 -32.29
C SER A 244 0.87 3.54 -31.10
N LYS A 245 1.27 3.02 -29.93
CA LYS A 245 0.46 3.04 -28.69
C LYS A 245 0.85 4.13 -27.68
N ASN A 246 2.11 4.58 -27.71
CA ASN A 246 2.68 5.44 -26.66
C ASN A 246 3.21 6.79 -27.19
N GLY A 247 2.77 7.21 -28.38
CA GLY A 247 3.17 8.48 -29.00
C GLY A 247 4.60 8.50 -29.56
N TYR A 248 4.99 9.64 -30.14
CA TYR A 248 6.28 9.82 -30.80
C TYR A 248 7.46 9.69 -29.84
N GLU A 249 7.32 10.18 -28.61
CA GLU A 249 8.35 10.14 -27.58
C GLU A 249 8.86 8.72 -27.33
N ALA A 250 7.95 7.75 -27.19
CA ALA A 250 8.33 6.35 -27.00
C ALA A 250 9.08 5.77 -28.21
N THR A 251 8.70 6.16 -29.43
CA THR A 251 9.40 5.73 -30.65
C THR A 251 10.80 6.34 -30.72
N PHE A 252 10.93 7.64 -30.44
CA PHE A 252 12.21 8.33 -30.42
C PHE A 252 13.16 7.69 -29.42
N ARG A 253 12.71 7.50 -28.17
CA ARG A 253 13.50 6.88 -27.10
C ARG A 253 13.97 5.47 -27.46
N ALA A 254 13.19 4.71 -28.24
CA ALA A 254 13.57 3.37 -28.67
C ALA A 254 14.61 3.36 -29.80
N ILE A 255 14.73 4.45 -30.57
CA ILE A 255 15.61 4.57 -31.73
C ILE A 255 16.94 5.23 -31.37
N SER A 256 16.90 6.24 -30.48
CA SER A 256 18.06 6.97 -29.97
C SER A 256 18.70 6.25 -28.78
#